data_AF-A0A536AVH4-F1
#
_entry.id   AF-A0A536AVH4-F1
#
_cell.length_a   1.000
_cell.length_b   1.000
_cell.length_c   1.000
_cell.angle_alpha   90.00
_cell.angle_beta   90.00
_cell.angle_gamma   90.00
#
_symmetry.space_group_name_H-M   'P 1'
#
loop_
_entity.id
_entity.type
_entity.pdbx_description
1 polymer ?
#
loop_
_entity_poly.entity_id
_entity_poly.type
_entity_poly.pdbx_seq_one_letter_code
_entity_poly.pdbx_strand_id
1 'polypeptide(L)'
;ELIACATQAVRQASDGRAFVRRASEVIGTPVRIISARREAALSFLGAASRHSARREWALVDLGGASTEDPPRPEERARLRRAALRVLPGAPDGDVERLVATGGTASNLPLLLSKRMPPAILTTADLLECAMRLDRDPARTVAARFGLLPNRVKAMRGGVEALLLFLDWYGLAVLHVSHEGLRHGMLLAYLERGSDWWRDG
;
A
#
# COMPACT_ATOMS: atom_id res chain seq x y z
N GLU A 1 -19.33 4.65 -16.54
CA GLU A 1 -18.33 5.69 -16.85
C GLU A 1 -16.97 5.26 -16.31
N LEU A 2 -15.89 5.51 -17.06
CA LEU A 2 -14.53 5.25 -16.58
C LEU A 2 -14.06 6.45 -15.77
N ILE A 3 -13.44 6.21 -14.60
CA ILE A 3 -12.74 7.24 -13.84
C ILE A 3 -11.28 6.84 -13.69
N ALA A 4 -10.38 7.81 -13.79
CA ALA A 4 -8.94 7.56 -13.75
C ALA A 4 -8.22 8.61 -12.88
N CYS A 5 -7.25 8.14 -12.10
CA CYS A 5 -6.39 9.00 -11.29
C CYS A 5 -4.91 8.68 -11.53
N ALA A 6 -4.06 9.64 -11.20
CA ALA A 6 -2.62 9.48 -11.13
C ALA A 6 -2.13 9.97 -9.77
N THR A 7 -1.20 9.24 -9.17
CA THR A 7 -0.75 9.46 -7.79
C THR A 7 0.74 9.81 -7.71
N GLN A 8 1.45 9.37 -6.67
CA GLN A 8 2.79 9.81 -6.31
C GLN A 8 3.79 9.86 -7.48
N ALA A 9 3.93 8.78 -8.26
CA ALA A 9 4.94 8.72 -9.32
C ALA A 9 4.73 9.84 -10.36
N VAL A 10 3.49 10.05 -10.78
CA VAL A 10 3.13 11.10 -11.74
C VAL A 10 3.16 12.48 -11.08
N ARG A 11 2.78 12.59 -9.80
CA ARG A 11 2.81 13.84 -9.03
C ARG A 11 4.24 14.36 -8.83
N GLN A 12 5.22 13.47 -8.70
CA GLN A 12 6.65 13.80 -8.52
C GLN A 12 7.42 13.98 -9.83
N ALA A 13 6.96 13.36 -10.92
CA ALA A 13 7.60 13.47 -12.22
C ALA A 13 7.53 14.91 -12.75
N SER A 14 8.68 15.45 -13.22
CA SER A 14 8.76 16.78 -13.81
C SER A 14 7.87 16.96 -15.04
N ASP A 15 7.62 15.86 -15.76
CA ASP A 15 6.76 15.80 -16.95
C ASP A 15 5.38 15.19 -16.66
N GLY A 16 5.02 14.98 -15.40
CA GLY A 16 3.79 14.27 -15.00
C GLY A 16 2.50 14.85 -15.59
N ARG A 17 2.42 16.19 -15.70
CA ARG A 17 1.28 16.85 -16.35
C ARG A 17 1.19 16.55 -17.84
N ALA A 18 2.33 16.46 -18.53
CA ALA A 18 2.37 16.11 -19.95
C ALA A 18 2.00 14.64 -20.16
N PHE A 19 2.50 13.74 -19.31
CA PHE A 19 2.09 12.34 -19.29
C PHE A 19 0.57 12.20 -19.13
N VAL A 20 -0.03 12.90 -18.17
CA VAL A 20 -1.47 12.84 -17.88
C VAL A 20 -2.33 13.36 -19.03
N ARG A 21 -1.91 14.42 -19.72
CA ARG A 21 -2.62 14.90 -20.91
C ARG A 21 -2.66 13.82 -22.00
N ARG A 22 -1.50 13.27 -22.37
CA ARG A 22 -1.41 12.19 -23.37
C ARG A 22 -2.21 10.95 -22.94
N ALA A 23 -2.11 10.55 -21.68
CA ALA A 23 -2.86 9.41 -21.15
C ALA A 23 -4.38 9.66 -21.22
N SER A 24 -4.83 10.89 -20.94
CA SER A 24 -6.26 11.25 -21.02
C SER A 24 -6.78 11.18 -22.45
N GLU A 25 -5.99 11.64 -23.42
CA GLU A 25 -6.30 11.55 -24.85
C GLU A 25 -6.41 10.09 -25.32
N VAL A 26 -5.43 9.26 -24.96
CA VAL A 26 -5.39 7.84 -25.36
C VAL A 26 -6.53 7.04 -24.73
N ILE A 27 -6.85 7.29 -23.45
CA ILE A 27 -7.88 6.54 -22.72
C ILE A 27 -9.29 7.08 -23.04
N GLY A 28 -9.40 8.30 -23.57
CA GLY A 28 -10.69 8.96 -23.82
C GLY A 28 -11.41 9.37 -22.53
N THR A 29 -10.67 9.54 -21.43
CA THR A 29 -11.22 9.92 -20.11
C THR A 29 -10.19 10.78 -19.37
N PRO A 30 -10.61 11.88 -18.71
CA PRO A 30 -9.69 12.71 -17.93
C PRO A 30 -9.00 11.92 -16.82
N VAL A 31 -7.66 11.82 -16.89
CA VAL A 31 -6.84 11.31 -15.80
C VAL A 31 -6.57 12.44 -14.81
N ARG A 32 -6.98 12.27 -13.55
CA ARG A 32 -6.85 13.31 -12.52
C ARG A 32 -5.62 13.07 -11.65
N ILE A 33 -4.68 14.01 -11.59
CA ILE A 33 -3.61 13.96 -10.59
C ILE A 33 -4.23 14.34 -9.24
N ILE A 34 -4.23 13.41 -8.28
CA ILE A 34 -4.78 13.64 -6.95
C ILE A 34 -3.69 14.01 -5.95
N SER A 35 -4.05 14.85 -4.98
CA SER A 35 -3.17 15.22 -3.87
C SER A 35 -2.86 14.00 -2.99
N ALA A 36 -1.75 14.03 -2.26
CA ALA A 36 -1.44 12.96 -1.31
C ALA A 36 -2.53 12.82 -0.23
N ARG A 37 -3.11 13.94 0.20
CA ARG A 37 -4.24 13.98 1.14
C ARG A 37 -5.47 13.29 0.56
N ARG A 38 -5.84 13.60 -0.69
CA ARG A 38 -6.99 12.96 -1.34
C ARG A 38 -6.77 11.48 -1.57
N GLU A 39 -5.58 11.09 -2.00
CA GLU A 39 -5.17 9.70 -2.16
C GLU A 39 -5.38 8.92 -0.85
N ALA A 40 -4.87 9.43 0.27
CA ALA A 40 -5.06 8.84 1.59
C ALA A 40 -6.55 8.78 2.00
N ALA A 41 -7.32 9.86 1.79
CA ALA A 41 -8.73 9.90 2.12
C ALA A 41 -9.57 8.87 1.33
N LEU A 42 -9.25 8.69 0.04
CA LEU A 42 -9.91 7.68 -0.79
C LEU A 42 -9.48 6.26 -0.40
N SER A 43 -8.19 6.01 -0.14
CA SER A 43 -7.75 4.71 0.37
C SER A 43 -8.45 4.36 1.69
N PHE A 44 -8.60 5.33 2.60
CA PHE A 44 -9.36 5.19 3.84
C PHE A 44 -10.82 4.86 3.60
N LEU A 45 -11.52 5.64 2.76
CA LEU A 45 -12.92 5.40 2.41
C LEU A 45 -13.13 3.99 1.82
N GLY A 46 -12.19 3.54 0.98
CA GLY A 46 -12.17 2.19 0.42
C GLY A 46 -12.10 1.13 1.51
N ALA A 47 -11.07 1.18 2.38
CA ALA A 47 -10.90 0.21 3.45
C ALA A 47 -12.08 0.23 4.44
N ALA A 48 -12.55 1.43 4.83
CA ALA A 48 -13.64 1.65 5.77
C ALA A 48 -14.95 0.97 5.33
N SER A 49 -15.20 0.90 4.02
CA SER A 49 -16.43 0.31 3.47
C SER A 49 -16.64 -1.17 3.84
N ARG A 50 -15.57 -1.88 4.22
CA ARG A 50 -15.62 -3.26 4.70
C ARG A 50 -15.21 -3.45 6.16
N HIS A 51 -14.70 -2.39 6.78
CA HIS A 51 -14.19 -2.42 8.15
C HIS A 51 -15.10 -1.54 9.00
N SER A 52 -16.33 -2.01 9.25
CA SER A 52 -17.33 -1.33 10.09
C SER A 52 -17.07 -1.49 11.60
N ALA A 53 -15.80 -1.58 12.01
CA ALA A 53 -15.48 -1.74 13.43
C ALA A 53 -15.80 -0.44 14.19
N ARG A 54 -16.46 -0.56 15.35
CA ARG A 54 -16.71 0.54 16.30
C ARG A 54 -15.45 1.01 17.05
N ARG A 55 -14.27 0.47 16.71
CA ARG A 55 -12.99 0.61 17.42
C ARG A 55 -12.00 1.37 16.53
N GLU A 56 -11.06 2.10 17.13
CA GLU A 56 -10.07 2.90 16.40
C GLU A 56 -9.14 2.01 15.56
N TRP A 57 -8.91 2.40 14.30
CA TRP A 57 -8.10 1.64 13.36
C TRP A 57 -7.17 2.55 12.57
N ALA A 58 -5.96 2.08 12.31
CA ALA A 58 -4.99 2.75 11.46
C ALA A 58 -4.93 2.06 10.10
N LEU A 59 -4.95 2.85 9.02
CA LEU A 59 -4.75 2.37 7.66
C LEU A 59 -3.34 2.70 7.17
N VAL A 60 -2.63 1.68 6.66
CA VAL A 60 -1.34 1.85 6.00
C VAL A 60 -1.46 1.48 4.52
N ASP A 61 -1.17 2.44 3.64
CA ASP A 61 -1.06 2.23 2.19
C ASP A 61 0.41 2.18 1.79
N LEU A 62 0.86 1.05 1.22
CA LEU A 62 2.26 0.81 0.90
C LEU A 62 2.50 0.90 -0.61
N GLY A 63 3.19 1.98 -1.00
CA GLY A 63 3.69 2.20 -2.36
C GLY A 63 4.96 1.41 -2.70
N GLY A 64 5.31 1.39 -3.98
CA GLY A 64 6.48 0.66 -4.49
C GLY A 64 7.74 1.50 -4.53
N ALA A 65 8.62 1.35 -3.55
CA ALA A 65 10.00 1.83 -3.62
C ALA A 65 10.93 0.63 -3.84
N SER A 66 11.77 0.69 -4.88
CA SER A 66 12.72 -0.36 -5.23
C SER A 66 14.11 -0.07 -4.63
N THR A 67 14.80 -1.11 -4.17
CA THR A 67 16.24 -1.12 -3.82
C THR A 67 16.91 -2.39 -4.40
N GLU A 68 18.14 -2.72 -3.98
CA GLU A 68 18.85 -3.95 -4.39
C GLU A 68 18.05 -5.23 -4.08
N ASP A 69 18.46 -6.35 -4.68
CA ASP A 69 17.64 -7.57 -4.79
C ASP A 69 18.42 -8.87 -4.51
N PRO A 70 18.24 -9.52 -3.34
CA PRO A 70 17.52 -9.02 -2.15
C PRO A 70 18.26 -7.83 -1.50
N PRO A 71 17.57 -6.98 -0.73
CA PRO A 71 18.19 -5.79 -0.16
C PRO A 71 19.22 -6.15 0.91
N ARG A 72 20.40 -5.53 0.83
CA ARG A 72 21.49 -5.72 1.80
C ARG A 72 21.11 -5.21 3.20
N PRO A 73 21.76 -5.71 4.27
CA PRO A 73 21.50 -5.25 5.65
C PRO A 73 21.51 -3.72 5.81
N GLU A 74 22.43 -3.03 5.15
CA GLU A 74 22.55 -1.57 5.21
C GLU A 74 21.35 -0.87 4.57
N GLU A 75 20.84 -1.40 3.47
CA GLU A 75 19.64 -0.89 2.80
C GLU A 75 18.41 -1.10 3.67
N ARG A 76 18.27 -2.27 4.30
CA ARG A 76 17.19 -2.56 5.23
C ARG A 76 17.22 -1.60 6.43
N ALA A 77 18.40 -1.34 6.99
CA ALA A 77 18.57 -0.33 8.04
C ALA A 77 18.20 1.08 7.56
N ARG A 78 18.52 1.43 6.30
CA ARG A 78 18.11 2.71 5.71
C ARG A 78 16.59 2.82 5.55
N LEU A 79 15.93 1.77 5.08
CA LEU A 79 14.46 1.70 4.97
C LEU A 79 13.81 1.85 6.36
N ARG A 80 14.30 1.12 7.36
CA ARG A 80 13.82 1.22 8.74
C ARG A 80 13.95 2.64 9.28
N ARG A 81 15.11 3.29 9.11
CA ARG A 81 15.33 4.69 9.51
C ARG A 81 14.45 5.69 8.74
N ALA A 82 14.12 5.41 7.49
CA ALA A 82 13.19 6.25 6.74
C ALA A 82 11.77 6.12 7.27
N ALA A 83 11.31 4.89 7.52
CA ALA A 83 9.99 4.63 8.09
C ALA A 83 9.84 5.22 9.51
N LEU A 84 10.84 5.07 10.38
CA LEU A 84 10.86 5.65 11.73
C LEU A 84 10.70 7.18 11.75
N ARG A 85 11.10 7.88 10.68
CA ARG A 85 10.91 9.35 10.57
C ARG A 85 9.47 9.76 10.25
N VAL A 86 8.66 8.84 9.76
CA VAL A 86 7.27 9.10 9.38
C VAL A 86 6.29 8.69 10.50
N LEU A 87 6.65 7.71 11.32
CA LEU A 87 5.80 7.22 12.43
C LEU A 87 5.31 8.32 13.39
N PRO A 88 6.09 9.36 13.75
CA PRO A 88 5.59 10.42 14.63
C PRO A 88 4.44 11.23 14.04
N GLY A 89 4.20 11.15 12.72
CA GLY A 89 3.04 11.76 12.06
C GLY A 89 1.85 10.81 11.90
N ALA A 90 1.95 9.58 12.43
CA ALA A 90 0.83 8.65 12.45
C ALA A 90 -0.24 9.13 13.45
N PRO A 91 -1.53 8.81 13.26
CA PRO A 91 -2.58 9.24 14.16
C PRO A 91 -2.32 8.84 15.62
N ASP A 92 -2.47 9.80 16.53
CA ASP A 92 -2.55 9.53 17.96
C ASP A 92 -3.89 8.87 18.29
N GLY A 93 -3.90 7.83 19.12
CA GLY A 93 -5.12 7.11 19.51
C GLY A 93 -4.83 5.73 20.11
N ASP A 94 -5.84 5.14 20.74
CA ASP A 94 -5.79 3.76 21.23
C ASP A 94 -6.16 2.82 20.06
N VAL A 95 -5.24 2.71 19.10
CA VAL A 95 -5.46 1.93 17.89
C VAL A 95 -5.47 0.45 18.24
N GLU A 96 -6.65 -0.15 18.17
CA GLU A 96 -6.82 -1.57 18.49
C GLU A 96 -6.64 -2.48 17.26
N ARG A 97 -6.64 -1.91 16.06
CA ARG A 97 -6.53 -2.65 14.80
C ARG A 97 -5.71 -1.92 13.76
N LEU A 98 -4.69 -2.60 13.25
CA LEU A 98 -3.96 -2.17 12.06
C LEU A 98 -4.56 -2.83 10.82
N VAL A 99 -4.96 -2.03 9.83
CA VAL A 99 -5.40 -2.48 8.51
C VAL A 99 -4.37 -2.01 7.48
N ALA A 100 -3.91 -2.90 6.62
CA ALA A 100 -3.05 -2.53 5.49
C ALA A 100 -3.74 -2.83 4.17
N THR A 101 -3.56 -1.90 3.24
CA THR A 101 -4.07 -2.02 1.86
C THR A 101 -2.94 -1.79 0.86
N GLY A 102 -3.25 -1.96 -0.42
CA GLY A 102 -2.31 -1.76 -1.51
C GLY A 102 -1.55 -3.02 -1.93
N GLY A 103 -0.59 -2.82 -2.84
CA GLY A 103 0.07 -3.91 -3.55
C GLY A 103 0.87 -4.83 -2.63
N THR A 104 1.58 -4.28 -1.65
CA THR A 104 2.35 -5.09 -0.70
C THR A 104 1.43 -5.89 0.21
N ALA A 105 0.46 -5.23 0.86
CA ALA A 105 -0.47 -5.87 1.78
C ALA A 105 -1.25 -7.02 1.11
N SER A 106 -1.71 -6.81 -0.12
CA SER A 106 -2.46 -7.84 -0.87
C SER A 106 -1.62 -9.02 -1.37
N ASN A 107 -0.29 -8.88 -1.49
CA ASN A 107 0.56 -9.94 -2.04
C ASN A 107 1.40 -10.68 -0.98
N LEU A 108 1.67 -10.08 0.18
CA LEU A 108 2.40 -10.74 1.27
C LEU A 108 1.77 -12.07 1.70
N PRO A 109 0.43 -12.19 1.88
CA PRO A 109 -0.20 -13.47 2.22
C PRO A 109 0.12 -14.62 1.27
N LEU A 110 0.34 -14.32 -0.02
CA LEU A 110 0.69 -15.33 -1.04
C LEU A 110 2.06 -15.95 -0.77
N LEU A 111 2.95 -15.22 -0.11
CA LEU A 111 4.24 -15.74 0.32
C LEU A 111 4.10 -16.79 1.40
N LEU A 112 2.98 -16.86 2.14
CA LEU A 112 2.73 -17.86 3.19
C LEU A 112 1.98 -19.06 2.63
N SER A 113 0.90 -18.81 1.88
CA SER A 113 0.06 -19.82 1.25
C SER A 113 -0.54 -19.29 -0.05
N LYS A 114 -0.24 -19.94 -1.18
CA LYS A 114 -0.84 -19.60 -2.48
C LYS A 114 -2.32 -19.94 -2.57
N ARG A 115 -2.69 -21.10 -2.01
CA ARG A 115 -4.03 -21.68 -2.19
C ARG A 115 -5.05 -21.00 -1.29
N MET A 116 -4.62 -20.64 -0.08
CA MET A 116 -5.47 -20.01 0.92
C MET A 116 -4.65 -18.97 1.67
N PRO A 117 -4.43 -17.79 1.06
CA PRO A 117 -3.65 -16.73 1.67
C PRO A 117 -4.39 -16.16 2.89
N PRO A 118 -3.74 -16.00 4.05
CA PRO A 118 -4.39 -15.49 5.24
C PRO A 118 -4.74 -14.00 5.11
N ALA A 119 -5.94 -13.62 5.56
CA ALA A 119 -6.39 -12.22 5.61
C ALA A 119 -5.89 -11.46 6.85
N ILE A 120 -5.40 -12.18 7.87
CA ILE A 120 -4.81 -11.62 9.08
C ILE A 120 -3.39 -12.18 9.18
N LEU A 121 -2.41 -11.29 9.33
CA LEU A 121 -1.00 -11.61 9.46
C LEU A 121 -0.54 -11.29 10.87
N THR A 122 0.07 -12.25 11.55
CA THR A 122 0.76 -12.01 12.81
C THR A 122 2.13 -11.37 12.57
N THR A 123 2.76 -10.88 13.64
CA THR A 123 4.18 -10.49 13.59
C THR A 123 5.07 -11.63 13.10
N ALA A 124 4.79 -12.88 13.52
CA ALA A 124 5.53 -14.05 13.06
C ALA A 124 5.36 -14.29 11.55
N ASP A 125 4.16 -14.11 11.01
CA ASP A 125 3.88 -14.23 9.58
C ASP A 125 4.64 -13.18 8.74
N LEU A 126 4.73 -11.95 9.25
CA LEU A 126 5.51 -10.88 8.60
C LEU A 126 7.02 -11.18 8.64
N LEU A 127 7.53 -11.72 9.74
CA LEU A 127 8.93 -12.14 9.85
C LEU A 127 9.24 -13.32 8.91
N GLU A 128 8.33 -14.28 8.78
CA GLU A 128 8.45 -15.38 7.80
C GLU A 128 8.46 -14.84 6.36
N CYS A 129 7.57 -13.87 6.05
CA CYS A 129 7.61 -13.16 4.76
C CYS A 129 8.96 -12.48 4.54
N ALA A 130 9.50 -11.76 5.53
CA ALA A 130 10.82 -11.12 5.45
C ALA A 130 11.92 -12.14 5.17
N MET A 131 11.95 -13.26 5.89
CA MET A 131 12.91 -14.34 5.69
C MET A 131 12.87 -14.91 4.27
N ARG A 132 11.67 -15.14 3.72
CA ARG A 132 11.50 -15.60 2.33
C ARG A 132 12.00 -14.59 1.31
N LEU A 133 11.74 -13.30 1.55
CA LEU A 133 12.16 -12.20 0.68
C LEU A 133 13.67 -11.92 0.75
N ASP A 134 14.30 -12.17 1.90
CA ASP A 134 15.74 -11.96 2.10
C ASP A 134 16.58 -13.13 1.58
N ARG A 135 15.99 -14.34 1.46
CA ARG A 135 16.71 -15.57 1.09
C ARG A 135 17.03 -15.70 -0.39
N ASP A 136 16.07 -15.36 -1.25
CA ASP A 136 16.11 -15.63 -2.69
C ASP A 136 15.95 -14.32 -3.48
N PRO A 137 16.62 -14.14 -4.63
CA PRO A 137 16.37 -12.98 -5.51
C PRO A 137 14.89 -12.87 -5.90
N ALA A 138 14.42 -11.65 -6.13
CA ALA A 138 13.01 -11.37 -6.42
C ALA A 138 12.48 -12.16 -7.61
N ARG A 139 13.30 -12.43 -8.63
CA ARG A 139 12.92 -13.29 -9.77
C ARG A 139 12.57 -14.72 -9.34
N THR A 140 13.32 -15.26 -8.37
CA THR A 140 13.17 -16.63 -7.88
C THR A 140 11.93 -16.73 -7.01
N VAL A 141 11.75 -15.77 -6.09
CA VAL A 141 10.53 -15.65 -5.28
C VAL A 141 9.31 -15.43 -6.19
N ALA A 142 9.40 -14.54 -7.18
CA ALA A 142 8.35 -14.28 -8.16
C ALA A 142 7.91 -15.55 -8.89
N ALA A 143 8.86 -16.31 -9.44
CA ALA A 143 8.57 -17.57 -10.11
C ALA A 143 7.94 -18.60 -9.15
N ARG A 144 8.50 -18.72 -7.93
CA ARG A 144 7.98 -19.62 -6.90
C ARG A 144 6.56 -19.25 -6.50
N PHE A 145 6.21 -17.97 -6.43
CA PHE A 145 4.93 -17.49 -5.89
C PHE A 145 3.91 -17.02 -6.94
N GLY A 146 4.28 -16.99 -8.22
CA GLY A 146 3.40 -16.49 -9.30
C GLY A 146 3.22 -14.97 -9.25
N LEU A 147 4.26 -14.24 -8.84
CA LEU A 147 4.25 -12.78 -8.67
C LEU A 147 5.10 -12.09 -9.73
N LEU A 148 4.95 -10.77 -9.87
CA LEU A 148 5.87 -9.97 -10.69
C LEU A 148 7.15 -9.65 -9.88
N PRO A 149 8.37 -9.75 -10.45
CA PRO A 149 9.61 -9.45 -9.73
C PRO A 149 9.62 -8.05 -9.10
N ASN A 150 9.12 -7.04 -9.80
CA ASN A 150 9.04 -5.67 -9.26
C ASN A 150 8.08 -5.55 -8.07
N ARG A 151 7.05 -6.40 -7.99
CA ARG A 151 6.17 -6.47 -6.81
C ARG A 151 6.93 -7.06 -5.63
N VAL A 152 7.69 -8.13 -5.86
CA VAL A 152 8.52 -8.76 -4.82
C VAL A 152 9.54 -7.79 -4.25
N LYS A 153 10.24 -7.02 -5.09
CA LYS A 153 11.20 -6.00 -4.64
C LYS A 153 10.56 -4.97 -3.70
N ALA A 154 9.35 -4.50 -4.05
CA ALA A 154 8.62 -3.54 -3.23
C ALA A 154 8.12 -4.12 -1.89
N MET A 155 7.80 -5.42 -1.84
CA MET A 155 7.23 -6.05 -0.64
C MET A 155 8.18 -5.98 0.55
N ARG A 156 9.50 -6.15 0.34
CA ARG A 156 10.44 -6.22 1.47
C ARG A 156 10.52 -4.92 2.27
N GLY A 157 10.50 -3.77 1.61
CA GLY A 157 10.42 -2.47 2.29
C GLY A 157 9.09 -2.26 3.00
N GLY A 158 7.99 -2.75 2.41
CA GLY A 158 6.69 -2.70 3.07
C GLY A 158 6.61 -3.58 4.32
N VAL A 159 7.27 -4.74 4.37
CA VAL A 159 7.32 -5.57 5.58
C VAL A 159 7.97 -4.83 6.74
N GLU A 160 9.07 -4.09 6.52
CA GLU A 160 9.68 -3.26 7.58
C GLU A 160 8.70 -2.21 8.10
N ALA A 161 7.99 -1.52 7.21
CA ALA A 161 7.01 -0.52 7.60
C ALA A 161 5.88 -1.13 8.43
N LEU A 162 5.35 -2.29 8.02
CA LEU A 162 4.29 -2.99 8.74
C LEU A 162 4.73 -3.43 10.13
N LEU A 163 5.93 -4.01 10.26
CA LEU A 163 6.49 -4.40 11.56
C LEU A 163 6.65 -3.19 12.49
N LEU A 164 7.10 -2.05 11.96
CA LEU A 164 7.22 -0.82 12.72
C LEU A 164 5.87 -0.24 13.16
N PHE A 165 4.83 -0.32 12.33
CA PHE A 165 3.49 0.12 12.71
C PHE A 165 2.87 -0.79 13.77
N LEU A 166 3.08 -2.10 13.68
CA LEU A 166 2.67 -3.04 14.73
C LEU A 166 3.35 -2.71 16.06
N ASP A 167 4.66 -2.50 16.05
CA ASP A 167 5.44 -2.10 17.23
C ASP A 167 4.97 -0.75 17.80
N TRP A 168 4.79 0.27 16.94
CA TRP A 168 4.36 1.61 17.32
C TRP A 168 3.00 1.63 18.04
N TYR A 169 2.03 0.86 17.54
CA TYR A 169 0.70 0.77 18.15
C TYR A 169 0.58 -0.35 19.20
N GLY A 170 1.66 -1.09 19.50
CA GLY A 170 1.60 -2.21 20.45
C GLY A 170 0.71 -3.37 20.00
N LEU A 171 0.57 -3.57 18.70
CA LEU A 171 -0.31 -4.59 18.09
C LEU A 171 0.47 -5.83 17.65
N ALA A 172 -0.17 -6.99 17.75
CA ALA A 172 0.43 -8.27 17.35
C ALA A 172 0.01 -8.74 15.95
N VAL A 173 -1.09 -8.17 15.40
CA VAL A 173 -1.74 -8.63 14.18
C VAL A 173 -2.08 -7.48 13.23
N LEU A 174 -1.99 -7.78 11.94
CA LEU A 174 -2.31 -6.91 10.83
C LEU A 174 -3.45 -7.51 10.02
N HIS A 175 -4.47 -6.71 9.70
CA HIS A 175 -5.54 -7.10 8.79
C HIS A 175 -5.22 -6.63 7.36
N VAL A 176 -5.34 -7.52 6.38
CA VAL A 176 -5.19 -7.18 4.97
C VAL A 176 -6.55 -6.81 4.39
N SER A 177 -6.65 -5.62 3.79
CA SER A 177 -7.79 -5.19 3.00
C SER A 177 -7.44 -5.16 1.52
N HIS A 178 -8.36 -5.65 0.69
CA HIS A 178 -8.28 -5.53 -0.77
C HIS A 178 -8.98 -4.26 -1.29
N GLU A 179 -9.67 -3.58 -0.39
CA GLU A 179 -10.32 -2.30 -0.59
C GLU A 179 -9.32 -1.20 -0.25
N GLY A 180 -8.91 -0.47 -1.27
CA GLY A 180 -8.03 0.69 -1.16
C GLY A 180 -8.50 1.80 -2.08
N LEU A 181 -7.55 2.58 -2.60
CA LEU A 181 -7.81 3.73 -3.46
C LEU A 181 -8.91 3.51 -4.51
N ARG A 182 -8.86 2.39 -5.25
CA ARG A 182 -9.85 2.10 -6.31
C ARG A 182 -11.28 2.00 -5.79
N HIS A 183 -11.49 1.36 -4.64
CA HIS A 183 -12.83 1.25 -4.03
C HIS A 183 -13.29 2.61 -3.52
N GLY A 184 -12.40 3.36 -2.87
CA GLY A 184 -12.70 4.72 -2.43
C GLY A 184 -13.05 5.67 -3.58
N MET A 185 -12.36 5.57 -4.72
CA MET A 185 -12.68 6.34 -5.92
C MET A 185 -14.11 6.07 -6.40
N LEU A 186 -14.53 4.80 -6.43
CA LEU A 186 -15.88 4.43 -6.84
C LEU A 186 -16.93 4.98 -5.87
N LEU A 187 -16.71 4.85 -4.57
CA LEU A 187 -17.61 5.38 -3.55
C LEU A 187 -17.72 6.91 -3.62
N ALA A 188 -16.59 7.60 -3.71
CA ALA A 188 -16.57 9.05 -3.84
C ALA A 188 -17.20 9.54 -5.16
N TYR A 189 -17.11 8.77 -6.24
CA TYR A 189 -17.79 9.06 -7.50
C TYR A 189 -19.30 8.92 -7.39
N LEU A 190 -19.79 7.86 -6.73
CA LEU A 190 -21.22 7.68 -6.50
C LEU A 190 -21.82 8.79 -5.63
N GLU A 191 -21.03 9.35 -4.70
CA GLU A 191 -21.47 10.43 -3.81
C GLU A 191 -21.33 11.83 -4.42
N ARG A 192 -20.17 12.14 -5.04
CA ARG A 192 -19.80 13.49 -5.47
C ARG A 192 -19.77 13.68 -6.99
N GLY A 193 -20.09 12.66 -7.77
CA GLY A 193 -20.03 12.70 -9.23
C GLY A 193 -18.64 13.07 -9.74
N SER A 194 -18.56 13.98 -10.69
CA SER A 194 -17.32 14.39 -11.38
C SER A 194 -16.28 15.09 -10.49
N ASP A 195 -16.65 15.51 -9.27
CA ASP A 195 -15.77 16.16 -8.30
C ASP A 195 -15.12 15.20 -7.27
N TRP A 196 -15.29 13.88 -7.46
CA TRP A 196 -14.69 12.84 -6.60
C TRP A 196 -13.18 12.96 -6.34
N TRP A 197 -12.45 13.63 -7.22
CA TRP A 197 -10.98 13.74 -7.17
C TRP A 197 -10.49 14.99 -6.44
N ARG A 198 -11.37 15.95 -6.14
CA ARG A 198 -10.99 17.20 -5.47
C ARG A 198 -10.85 16.98 -3.96
N ASP A 199 -9.91 17.71 -3.36
CA ASP A 199 -9.91 17.90 -1.91
C ASP A 199 -11.23 18.58 -1.51
N GLY A 200 -11.87 18.05 -0.46
CA GLY A 200 -13.14 18.55 0.05
C GLY A 200 -12.97 19.77 0.94
#